data_AF-A0A3D3H8G6-F1
#
_entry.id   AF-A0A3D3H8G6-F1
#
_cell.length_a   1.000
_cell.length_b   1.000
_cell.length_c   1.000
_cell.angle_alpha   90.00
_cell.angle_beta   90.00
_cell.angle_gamma   90.00
#
_symmetry.space_group_name_H-M   'P 1'
#
loop_
_entity.id
_entity.type
_entity.pdbx_description
1 polymer ?
#
loop_
_entity_poly.entity_id
_entity_poly.type
_entity_poly.pdbx_seq_one_letter_code
_entity_poly.pdbx_strand_id
1 'polypeptide(L)'
;EGPRHGYDIMQALSDRTGGTYTPSAGTVYPRLAKLEEEGLVTKTVDGRKTIYEITDAGRAEVASRAGDLRSIEEGLADSVRLIADEVRGSVREAMKSLRADLAAASRAERQDRSEQVRDVTDDLRSISREQLHRAEVAISEFRAQVRTDLRTHVAKGGTLTASVVDELATGLDEVTRAITRSLRG
;
A
#
# COMPACT_ATOMS: atom_id res chain seq x y z
N GLU A 1 -15.75 6.10 25.47
CA GLU A 1 -16.36 4.78 25.21
C GLU A 1 -16.26 3.91 26.46
N GLY A 2 -17.17 2.94 26.65
CA GLY A 2 -17.35 2.17 27.89
C GLY A 2 -16.40 0.96 28.07
N PRO A 3 -16.62 0.11 29.10
CA PRO A 3 -15.76 -1.02 29.45
C PRO A 3 -15.66 -2.06 28.33
N ARG A 4 -14.47 -2.64 28.09
CA ARG A 4 -14.22 -3.60 27.01
C ARG A 4 -13.32 -4.76 27.43
N HIS A 5 -13.45 -5.92 26.79
CA HIS A 5 -12.46 -6.98 26.93
C HIS A 5 -11.19 -6.66 26.13
N GLY A 6 -10.06 -7.22 26.56
CA GLY A 6 -8.78 -7.07 25.85
C GLY A 6 -8.85 -7.52 24.38
N TYR A 7 -9.63 -8.57 24.08
CA TYR A 7 -9.89 -8.99 22.71
C TYR A 7 -10.69 -7.96 21.90
N ASP A 8 -11.75 -7.40 22.49
CA ASP A 8 -12.57 -6.38 21.82
C ASP A 8 -11.77 -5.10 21.53
N ILE A 9 -10.76 -4.79 22.36
CA ILE A 9 -9.81 -3.70 22.13
C ILE A 9 -8.94 -3.99 20.90
N MET A 10 -8.42 -5.21 20.77
CA MET A 10 -7.64 -5.63 19.59
C MET A 10 -8.49 -5.56 18.32
N GLN A 11 -9.73 -6.05 18.37
CA GLN A 11 -10.65 -6.00 17.24
C GLN A 11 -11.01 -4.56 16.86
N ALA A 12 -11.37 -3.72 17.84
CA ALA A 12 -11.69 -2.32 17.59
C ALA A 12 -10.51 -1.53 16.98
N LEU A 13 -9.27 -1.84 17.38
CA LEU A 13 -8.07 -1.25 16.78
C LEU A 13 -7.87 -1.70 15.32
N SER A 14 -8.10 -2.98 15.03
CA SER A 14 -8.06 -3.49 13.66
C SER A 14 -9.13 -2.83 12.78
N ASP A 15 -10.37 -2.78 13.25
CA ASP A 15 -11.50 -2.22 12.53
C ASP A 15 -11.29 -0.72 12.23
N ARG A 16 -10.82 0.06 13.22
CA ARG A 16 -10.52 1.49 13.05
C ARG A 16 -9.40 1.78 12.05
N THR A 17 -8.49 0.82 11.84
CA THR A 17 -7.38 0.95 10.89
C THR A 17 -7.67 0.26 9.55
N GLY A 18 -8.90 -0.20 9.33
CA GLY A 18 -9.29 -0.94 8.12
C GLY A 18 -8.47 -2.21 7.91
N GLY A 19 -8.04 -2.85 9.00
CA GLY A 19 -7.19 -4.05 8.99
C GLY A 19 -5.70 -3.78 8.73
N THR A 20 -5.28 -2.53 8.51
CA THR A 20 -3.88 -2.17 8.24
C THR A 20 -2.99 -2.37 9.46
N TYR A 21 -3.56 -2.33 10.67
CA TYR A 21 -2.87 -2.67 11.91
C TYR A 21 -3.71 -3.61 12.76
N THR A 22 -3.27 -4.87 12.87
CA THR A 22 -3.88 -5.88 13.74
C THR A 22 -2.92 -6.21 14.89
N PRO A 23 -3.07 -5.60 16.07
CA PRO A 23 -2.15 -5.83 17.17
C PRO A 23 -2.36 -7.23 17.78
N SER A 24 -1.26 -7.86 18.19
CA SER A 24 -1.30 -9.14 18.90
C SER A 24 -1.54 -8.95 20.40
N ALA A 25 -1.98 -10.03 21.07
CA ALA A 25 -2.06 -10.09 22.53
C ALA A 25 -0.74 -9.67 23.21
N GLY A 26 0.40 -10.11 22.67
CA GLY A 26 1.73 -9.78 23.18
C GLY A 26 2.11 -8.31 23.04
N THR A 27 1.39 -7.54 22.22
CA THR A 27 1.59 -6.09 22.05
C THR A 27 0.60 -5.28 22.89
N VAL A 28 -0.64 -5.75 23.04
CA VAL A 28 -1.71 -5.02 23.74
C VAL A 28 -1.64 -5.19 25.25
N TYR A 29 -1.50 -6.42 25.75
CA TYR A 29 -1.60 -6.67 27.20
C TYR A 29 -0.49 -5.99 28.02
N PRO A 30 0.79 -5.97 27.59
CA PRO A 30 1.81 -5.21 28.31
C PRO A 30 1.50 -3.71 28.39
N ARG A 31 0.87 -3.16 27.35
CA ARG A 31 0.45 -1.75 27.33
C ARG A 31 -0.70 -1.49 28.30
N LEU A 32 -1.69 -2.39 28.34
CA LEU A 32 -2.82 -2.30 29.28
C LEU A 32 -2.36 -2.42 30.74
N ALA A 33 -1.42 -3.32 31.02
CA ALA A 33 -0.83 -3.45 32.36
C ALA A 33 -0.13 -2.16 32.81
N LYS A 34 0.64 -1.54 31.92
CA LYS A 34 1.29 -0.26 32.21
C LYS A 34 0.29 0.86 32.46
N LEU A 35 -0.78 0.94 31.67
CA LEU A 35 -1.85 1.93 31.87
C LEU A 35 -2.63 1.71 33.17
N GLU A 36 -2.73 0.47 33.63
CA GLU A 36 -3.29 0.11 34.94
C GLU A 36 -2.37 0.58 36.08
N GLU A 37 -1.08 0.31 35.98
CA GLU A 37 -0.06 0.78 36.95
C GLU A 37 -0.03 2.32 37.06
N GLU A 38 -0.24 3.02 35.94
CA GLU A 38 -0.33 4.49 35.88
C GLU A 38 -1.68 5.04 36.35
N GLY A 39 -2.66 4.18 36.68
CA GLY A 39 -3.99 4.58 37.13
C GLY A 39 -4.89 5.16 36.03
N LEU A 40 -4.50 5.03 34.77
CA LEU A 40 -5.23 5.54 33.60
C LEU A 40 -6.34 4.58 33.14
N VAL A 41 -6.20 3.30 33.47
CA VAL A 41 -7.17 2.24 33.19
C VAL A 41 -7.39 1.41 34.45
N THR A 42 -8.61 0.94 34.69
CA THR A 42 -8.93 -0.07 35.70
C THR A 42 -9.14 -1.42 35.05
N LYS A 43 -8.84 -2.47 35.81
CA LYS A 43 -9.03 -3.85 35.41
C LYS A 43 -9.99 -4.53 36.38
N THR A 44 -11.03 -5.16 35.85
CA THR A 44 -11.95 -6.00 36.63
C THR A 44 -11.92 -7.42 36.08
N VAL A 45 -11.74 -8.39 36.98
CA VAL A 45 -11.76 -9.80 36.63
C VAL A 45 -13.13 -10.37 36.97
N ASP A 46 -13.89 -10.75 35.95
CA ASP A 46 -15.16 -11.46 36.07
C ASP A 46 -14.97 -12.91 35.60
N GLY A 47 -14.72 -13.81 36.56
CA GLY A 47 -14.40 -15.20 36.30
C GLY A 47 -13.15 -15.37 35.44
N ARG A 48 -13.31 -15.84 34.19
CA ARG A 48 -12.21 -16.00 33.22
C ARG A 48 -12.01 -14.78 32.33
N LYS A 49 -12.88 -13.78 32.42
CA LYS A 49 -12.86 -12.61 31.55
C LYS A 49 -12.25 -11.42 32.28
N THR A 50 -11.37 -10.70 31.62
CA THR A 50 -10.83 -9.43 32.11
C THR A 50 -11.49 -8.29 31.33
N ILE A 51 -12.05 -7.33 32.07
CA ILE A 51 -12.64 -6.11 31.53
C ILE A 51 -11.72 -4.95 31.89
N TYR A 52 -11.47 -4.09 30.90
CA TYR A 52 -10.70 -2.86 31.07
C TYR A 52 -11.62 -1.65 30.89
N GLU A 53 -11.46 -0.66 31.75
CA GLU A 53 -12.21 0.59 31.69
C GLU A 53 -11.28 1.79 31.87
N ILE A 54 -11.46 2.84 31.07
CA ILE A 54 -10.67 4.06 31.21
C ILE A 54 -11.14 4.85 32.44
N THR A 55 -10.20 5.33 33.25
CA THR A 55 -10.50 6.16 34.43
C THR A 55 -10.74 7.62 34.05
N ASP A 56 -11.17 8.44 35.01
CA ASP A 56 -11.20 9.89 34.81
C ASP A 56 -9.81 10.48 34.56
N ALA A 57 -8.78 9.95 35.22
CA ALA A 57 -7.39 10.33 34.96
C ALA A 57 -6.97 9.96 33.52
N GLY A 58 -7.32 8.75 33.06
CA GLY A 58 -7.09 8.34 31.67
C GLY A 58 -7.81 9.23 30.66
N ARG A 59 -9.06 9.63 30.94
CA ARG A 59 -9.81 10.57 30.09
C ARG A 59 -9.14 11.95 30.03
N ALA A 60 -8.68 12.46 31.17
CA ALA A 60 -7.98 13.74 31.25
C ALA A 60 -6.64 13.71 30.48
N GLU A 61 -5.91 12.59 30.57
CA GLU A 61 -4.65 12.39 29.85
C GLU A 61 -4.84 12.33 28.32
N VAL A 62 -5.91 11.68 27.85
CA VAL A 62 -6.27 11.71 26.43
C VAL A 62 -6.62 13.13 25.98
N ALA A 63 -7.37 13.86 26.81
CA ALA A 63 -7.77 15.24 26.50
C ALA A 63 -6.56 16.20 26.48
N SER A 64 -5.60 16.06 27.40
CA SER A 64 -4.41 16.91 27.47
C SER A 64 -3.50 16.72 26.25
N ARG A 65 -3.48 15.51 25.69
CA ARG A 65 -2.71 15.15 24.48
C ARG A 65 -3.50 15.22 23.19
N ALA A 66 -4.74 15.70 23.21
CA ALA A 66 -5.63 15.72 22.05
C ALA A 66 -5.12 16.64 20.92
N GLY A 67 -4.22 17.58 21.21
CA GLY A 67 -3.52 18.37 20.19
C GLY A 67 -2.46 17.55 19.45
N ASP A 68 -1.57 16.90 20.18
CA ASP A 68 -0.49 16.05 19.63
C ASP A 68 -1.05 14.83 18.89
N LEU A 69 -2.11 14.23 19.40
CA LEU A 69 -2.77 13.08 18.78
C LEU A 69 -3.38 13.46 17.43
N ARG A 70 -3.94 14.67 17.30
CA ARG A 70 -4.56 15.15 16.07
C ARG A 70 -3.52 15.36 14.97
N SER A 71 -2.36 15.93 15.29
CA SER A 71 -1.26 16.10 14.33
C SER A 71 -0.67 14.76 13.86
N ILE A 72 -0.63 13.74 14.73
CA ILE A 72 -0.21 12.39 14.35
C ILE A 72 -1.28 11.68 13.50
N GLU A 73 -2.56 11.80 13.88
CA GLU A 73 -3.68 11.22 13.14
C GLU A 73 -3.83 11.85 11.75
N GLU A 74 -3.64 13.16 11.62
CA GLU A 74 -3.63 13.87 10.32
C GLU A 74 -2.47 13.39 9.43
N GLY A 75 -1.24 13.32 9.96
CA GLY A 75 -0.09 12.81 9.20
C GLY A 75 -0.20 11.33 8.82
N LEU A 76 -0.83 10.52 9.67
CA LEU A 76 -1.10 9.10 9.39
C LEU A 76 -2.22 8.95 8.36
N ALA A 77 -3.29 9.74 8.46
CA ALA A 77 -4.42 9.70 7.52
C ALA A 77 -3.97 10.08 6.10
N ASP A 78 -3.10 11.08 5.96
CA ASP A 78 -2.52 11.46 4.67
C ASP A 78 -1.62 10.35 4.11
N SER A 79 -0.79 9.74 4.95
CA SER A 79 0.06 8.61 4.55
C SER A 79 -0.76 7.37 4.14
N VAL A 80 -1.82 7.04 4.86
CA VAL A 80 -2.74 5.93 4.54
C VAL A 80 -3.51 6.22 3.25
N ARG A 81 -3.97 7.46 3.02
CA ARG A 81 -4.63 7.84 1.76
C ARG A 81 -3.69 7.69 0.56
N LEU A 82 -2.44 8.13 0.69
CA LEU A 82 -1.43 7.97 -0.36
C LEU A 82 -1.14 6.50 -0.68
N ILE A 83 -1.00 5.65 0.34
CA ILE A 83 -0.81 4.20 0.16
C ILE A 83 -2.06 3.56 -0.45
N ALA A 84 -3.26 3.94 -0.01
CA ALA A 84 -4.53 3.41 -0.52
C ALA A 84 -4.74 3.76 -2.00
N ASP A 85 -4.35 4.96 -2.43
CA ASP A 85 -4.43 5.37 -3.84
C ASP A 85 -3.38 4.65 -4.70
N GLU A 86 -2.17 4.41 -4.17
CA GLU A 86 -1.14 3.59 -4.83
C GLU A 86 -1.62 2.14 -5.02
N VAL A 87 -2.20 1.52 -3.98
CA VAL A 87 -2.76 0.17 -4.04
C VAL A 87 -3.97 0.09 -4.99
N ARG A 88 -4.86 1.09 -4.99
CA ARG A 88 -5.97 1.14 -5.94
C ARG A 88 -5.49 1.29 -7.39
N GLY A 89 -4.43 2.06 -7.61
CA GLY A 89 -3.79 2.20 -8.92
C GLY A 89 -3.27 0.87 -9.44
N SER A 90 -2.46 0.19 -8.62
CA SER A 90 -1.86 -1.10 -9.00
C SER A 90 -2.90 -2.21 -9.20
N VAL A 91 -3.94 -2.28 -8.36
CA VAL A 91 -5.04 -3.24 -8.52
C VAL A 91 -5.84 -2.97 -9.80
N ARG A 92 -6.11 -1.69 -10.15
CA ARG A 92 -6.78 -1.35 -11.41
C ARG A 92 -5.96 -1.76 -12.62
N GLU A 93 -4.65 -1.56 -12.56
CA GLU A 93 -3.72 -1.94 -13.62
C GLU A 93 -3.65 -3.46 -13.79
N ALA A 94 -3.53 -4.20 -12.68
CA ALA A 94 -3.57 -5.67 -12.69
C ALA A 94 -4.90 -6.21 -13.24
N MET A 95 -6.04 -5.63 -12.83
CA MET A 95 -7.36 -6.02 -13.34
C MET A 95 -7.54 -5.69 -14.83
N LYS A 96 -6.92 -4.60 -15.31
CA LYS A 96 -6.89 -4.25 -16.74
C LYS A 96 -6.07 -5.26 -17.53
N SER A 97 -4.92 -5.67 -17.02
CA SER A 97 -4.08 -6.72 -17.60
C SER A 97 -4.82 -8.06 -17.66
N LEU A 98 -5.40 -8.50 -16.54
CA LEU A 98 -6.19 -9.74 -16.48
C LEU A 98 -7.38 -9.73 -17.46
N ARG A 99 -8.08 -8.59 -17.61
CA ARG A 99 -9.14 -8.46 -18.62
C ARG A 99 -8.61 -8.59 -20.04
N ALA A 100 -7.42 -8.04 -20.32
CA ALA A 100 -6.78 -8.16 -21.62
C ALA A 100 -6.42 -9.63 -21.92
N ASP A 101 -5.87 -10.34 -20.93
CA ASP A 101 -5.52 -11.77 -21.05
C ASP A 101 -6.76 -12.64 -21.28
N LEU A 102 -7.84 -12.42 -20.52
CA LEU A 102 -9.11 -13.14 -20.72
C LEU A 102 -9.75 -12.84 -22.08
N ALA A 103 -9.66 -11.58 -22.53
CA ALA A 103 -10.13 -11.19 -23.86
C ALA A 103 -9.25 -11.75 -25.00
N ALA A 104 -7.98 -12.06 -24.74
CA ALA A 104 -7.08 -12.74 -25.66
C ALA A 104 -7.35 -14.24 -25.69
N ALA A 105 -7.54 -14.88 -24.52
CA ALA A 105 -7.86 -16.29 -24.39
C ALA A 105 -9.20 -16.64 -25.07
N SER A 106 -10.25 -15.85 -24.84
CA SER A 106 -11.56 -16.05 -25.49
C SER A 106 -11.56 -15.80 -27.01
N ARG A 107 -10.58 -15.04 -27.53
CA ARG A 107 -10.32 -14.91 -28.96
C ARG A 107 -9.54 -16.11 -29.49
N ALA A 108 -8.55 -16.59 -28.74
CA ALA A 108 -7.80 -17.80 -29.05
C ALA A 108 -8.71 -19.03 -29.13
N GLU A 109 -9.63 -19.24 -28.19
CA GLU A 109 -10.61 -20.35 -28.25
C GLU A 109 -11.55 -20.28 -29.47
N ARG A 110 -11.88 -19.07 -29.96
CA ARG A 110 -12.66 -18.91 -31.21
C ARG A 110 -11.82 -19.18 -32.46
N GLN A 111 -10.51 -18.94 -32.38
CA GLN A 111 -9.54 -19.17 -33.46
C GLN A 111 -9.08 -20.63 -33.54
N ASP A 112 -9.01 -21.33 -32.41
CA ASP A 112 -8.59 -22.75 -32.30
C ASP A 112 -9.57 -23.68 -33.03
N ARG A 113 -10.84 -23.28 -33.12
CA ARG A 113 -11.86 -23.97 -33.94
C ARG A 113 -11.67 -23.76 -35.45
N SER A 114 -10.72 -22.91 -35.88
CA SER A 114 -10.48 -22.54 -37.28
C SER A 114 -9.05 -22.78 -37.79
N GLU A 115 -8.06 -23.09 -36.95
CA GLU A 115 -6.63 -23.11 -37.35
C GLU A 115 -5.91 -24.42 -36.97
N GLN A 116 -6.31 -25.55 -37.56
CA GLN A 116 -5.47 -26.77 -37.62
C GLN A 116 -4.29 -26.65 -38.62
N VAL A 117 -3.99 -25.44 -39.12
CA VAL A 117 -2.93 -25.15 -40.10
C VAL A 117 -2.44 -23.71 -39.88
N ARG A 118 -1.28 -23.46 -39.21
CA ARG A 118 -0.31 -22.37 -39.52
C ARG A 118 0.78 -22.17 -38.43
N ASP A 119 1.89 -22.86 -38.66
CA ASP A 119 3.10 -23.01 -37.83
C ASP A 119 4.19 -21.92 -38.05
N VAL A 120 3.84 -20.64 -38.21
CA VAL A 120 4.85 -19.55 -38.38
C VAL A 120 4.41 -18.22 -37.73
N THR A 121 3.11 -17.96 -37.68
CA THR A 121 2.54 -16.77 -37.04
C THR A 121 2.58 -16.80 -35.51
N ASP A 122 2.75 -17.98 -34.90
CA ASP A 122 2.78 -18.13 -33.44
C ASP A 122 4.15 -17.72 -32.85
N ASP A 123 5.24 -17.99 -33.56
CA ASP A 123 6.59 -17.58 -33.19
C ASP A 123 6.74 -16.06 -33.08
N LEU A 124 6.19 -15.30 -34.05
CA LEU A 124 6.27 -13.83 -34.02
C LEU A 124 5.43 -13.22 -32.88
N ARG A 125 4.28 -13.82 -32.56
CA ARG A 125 3.43 -13.38 -31.43
C ARG A 125 4.09 -13.72 -30.10
N SER A 126 4.73 -14.88 -30.00
CA SER A 126 5.51 -15.29 -28.84
C SER A 126 6.69 -14.34 -28.59
N ILE A 127 7.48 -14.04 -29.63
CA ILE A 127 8.59 -13.08 -29.56
C ILE A 127 8.10 -11.69 -29.13
N SER A 128 6.99 -11.20 -29.69
CA SER A 128 6.43 -9.90 -29.32
C SER A 128 5.98 -9.83 -27.86
N ARG A 129 5.42 -10.92 -27.31
CA ARG A 129 5.03 -11.01 -25.89
C ARG A 129 6.25 -11.02 -24.98
N GLU A 130 7.31 -11.74 -25.36
CA GLU A 130 8.54 -11.75 -24.60
C GLU A 130 9.21 -10.36 -24.57
N GLN A 131 9.22 -9.63 -25.70
CA GLN A 131 9.74 -8.26 -25.72
C GLN A 131 8.89 -7.29 -24.89
N LEU A 132 7.57 -7.45 -24.87
CA LEU A 132 6.69 -6.67 -24.00
C LEU A 132 7.02 -6.93 -22.52
N HIS A 133 7.14 -8.20 -22.13
CA HIS A 133 7.50 -8.56 -20.76
C HIS A 133 8.86 -7.98 -20.34
N ARG A 134 9.87 -8.04 -21.23
CA ARG A 134 11.18 -7.42 -20.98
C ARG A 134 11.08 -5.90 -20.78
N ALA A 135 10.23 -5.21 -21.56
CA ALA A 135 10.00 -3.78 -21.40
C ALA A 135 9.33 -3.45 -20.06
N GLU A 136 8.33 -4.25 -19.63
CA GLU A 136 7.65 -4.08 -18.34
C GLU A 136 8.60 -4.27 -17.15
N VAL A 137 9.48 -5.27 -17.21
CA VAL A 137 10.52 -5.51 -16.21
C VAL A 137 11.47 -4.31 -16.13
N ALA A 138 11.98 -3.83 -17.27
CA ALA A 138 12.92 -2.71 -17.32
C ALA A 138 12.31 -1.41 -16.74
N ILE A 139 11.03 -1.12 -17.04
CA ILE A 139 10.31 0.03 -16.49
C ILE A 139 10.16 -0.10 -14.97
N SER A 140 9.81 -1.29 -14.50
CA SER A 140 9.63 -1.56 -13.07
C SER A 140 10.93 -1.41 -12.29
N GLU A 141 12.04 -1.93 -12.81
CA GLU A 141 13.37 -1.81 -12.23
C GLU A 141 13.85 -0.36 -12.18
N PHE A 142 13.73 0.38 -13.29
CA PHE A 142 14.08 1.79 -13.34
C PHE A 142 13.30 2.61 -12.29
N ARG A 143 11.98 2.41 -12.22
CA ARG A 143 11.13 3.08 -11.23
C ARG A 143 11.58 2.74 -9.79
N ALA A 144 11.88 1.47 -9.52
CA ALA A 144 12.31 1.03 -8.20
C ALA A 144 13.65 1.64 -7.80
N GLN A 145 14.61 1.69 -8.73
CA GLN A 145 15.93 2.26 -8.53
C GLN A 145 15.87 3.77 -8.23
N VAL A 146 15.26 4.56 -9.13
CA VAL A 146 15.13 6.01 -8.97
C VAL A 146 14.44 6.36 -7.65
N ARG A 147 13.37 5.65 -7.31
CA ARG A 147 12.64 5.84 -6.04
C ARG A 147 13.51 5.56 -4.82
N THR A 148 14.31 4.50 -4.87
CA THR A 148 15.22 4.12 -3.78
C THR A 148 16.29 5.18 -3.58
N ASP A 149 16.92 5.62 -4.67
CA ASP A 149 17.99 6.62 -4.62
C ASP A 149 17.50 7.97 -4.09
N LEU A 150 16.35 8.45 -4.55
CA LEU A 150 15.73 9.69 -4.06
C LEU A 150 15.41 9.60 -2.56
N ARG A 151 14.84 8.48 -2.11
CA ARG A 151 14.51 8.27 -0.70
C ARG A 151 15.76 8.17 0.18
N THR A 152 16.77 7.44 -0.28
CA THR A 152 18.05 7.33 0.44
C THR A 152 18.75 8.69 0.52
N HIS A 153 18.72 9.49 -0.54
CA HIS A 153 19.28 10.84 -0.53
C HIS A 153 18.64 11.72 0.54
N VAL A 154 17.31 11.76 0.60
CA VAL A 154 16.57 12.54 1.62
C VAL A 154 16.79 11.98 3.02
N ALA A 155 16.79 10.65 3.19
CA ALA A 155 17.02 10.01 4.48
C ALA A 155 18.42 10.28 5.05
N LYS A 156 19.42 10.54 4.19
CA LYS A 156 20.77 10.95 4.56
C LYS A 156 20.92 12.45 4.81
N GLY A 157 19.81 13.20 4.81
CA GLY A 157 19.79 14.65 5.04
C GLY A 157 20.02 15.50 3.77
N GLY A 158 20.03 14.88 2.59
CA GLY A 158 20.07 15.58 1.31
C GLY A 158 18.75 16.31 1.02
N THR A 159 18.82 17.43 0.29
CA THR A 159 17.65 18.21 -0.12
C THR A 159 17.37 18.01 -1.61
N LEU A 160 16.14 17.63 -1.93
CA LEU A 160 15.68 17.58 -3.33
C LEU A 160 15.27 18.99 -3.76
N THR A 161 16.05 19.58 -4.66
CA THR A 161 15.72 20.89 -5.24
C THR A 161 14.67 20.73 -6.35
N ALA A 162 13.92 21.80 -6.61
CA ALA A 162 12.97 21.84 -7.73
C ALA A 162 13.67 21.51 -9.06
N SER A 163 14.90 22.00 -9.27
CA SER A 163 15.68 21.73 -10.48
C SER A 163 15.92 20.24 -10.72
N VAL A 164 16.21 19.45 -9.67
CA VAL A 164 16.43 18.00 -9.80
C VAL A 164 15.12 17.29 -10.17
N VAL A 165 13.99 17.76 -9.64
CA VAL A 165 12.66 17.22 -9.98
C VAL A 165 12.29 17.58 -11.43
N ASP A 166 12.58 18.81 -11.85
CA ASP A 166 12.34 19.29 -13.21
C ASP A 166 13.21 18.56 -14.24
N GLU A 167 14.47 18.28 -13.90
CA GLU A 167 15.38 17.46 -14.72
C GLU A 167 14.85 16.02 -14.88
N LEU A 168 14.41 15.38 -13.79
CA LEU A 168 13.79 14.06 -13.83
C LEU A 168 12.53 14.05 -14.70
N ALA A 169 11.64 15.02 -14.50
CA ALA A 169 10.40 15.13 -15.27
C ALA A 169 10.68 15.31 -16.77
N THR A 170 11.64 16.18 -17.11
CA THR A 170 12.04 16.43 -18.51
C THR A 170 12.62 15.16 -19.14
N GLY A 171 13.50 14.44 -18.44
CA GLY A 171 14.07 13.20 -18.96
C GLY A 171 13.03 12.09 -19.20
N LEU A 172 12.04 11.95 -18.30
CA LEU A 172 10.93 10.99 -18.49
C LEU A 172 10.07 11.35 -19.70
N ASP A 173 9.82 12.65 -19.91
CA ASP A 173 9.08 13.16 -21.07
C ASP A 173 9.81 12.86 -22.38
N GLU A 174 11.14 13.02 -22.40
CA GLU A 174 11.97 12.71 -23.56
C GLU A 174 11.94 11.21 -23.90
N VAL A 175 12.10 10.34 -22.91
CA VAL A 175 11.98 8.88 -23.08
C VAL A 175 10.59 8.51 -23.60
N THR A 176 9.53 9.08 -23.03
CA THR A 176 8.15 8.83 -23.48
C THR A 176 7.94 9.24 -24.94
N ARG A 177 8.45 10.41 -25.34
CA ARG A 177 8.37 10.88 -26.74
C ARG A 177 9.22 10.04 -27.69
N ALA A 178 10.37 9.55 -27.27
CA ALA A 178 11.22 8.67 -28.07
C ALA A 178 10.53 7.32 -28.33
N ILE A 179 9.98 6.69 -27.28
CA ILE A 179 9.23 5.43 -27.39
C ILE A 179 7.98 5.62 -28.26
N THR A 180 7.22 6.70 -28.04
CA THR A 180 6.02 7.00 -28.83
C THR A 180 6.34 7.20 -30.32
N ARG A 181 7.48 7.82 -30.65
CA ARG A 181 7.95 7.93 -32.04
C ARG A 181 8.35 6.57 -32.61
N SER A 182 9.07 5.76 -31.85
CA SER A 182 9.50 4.42 -32.27
C SER A 182 8.31 3.49 -32.55
N LEU A 183 7.24 3.58 -31.76
CA LEU A 183 6.02 2.77 -31.93
C LEU A 183 5.08 3.28 -33.05
N ARG A 184 5.26 4.51 -33.54
CA ARG A 184 4.48 5.11 -34.62
C ARG A 184 5.20 5.09 -35.97
N GLY A 185 6.46 4.69 -35.99
CA GLY A 185 7.29 4.54 -37.19
C GLY A 185 7.17 3.15 -37.80
#